data_AF-A0A350LQF3-F1
#
_entry.id   AF-A0A350LQF3-F1
#
_cell.length_a   1.000
_cell.length_b   1.000
_cell.length_c   1.000
_cell.angle_alpha   90.00
_cell.angle_beta   90.00
_cell.angle_gamma   90.00
#
_symmetry.space_group_name_H-M   'P 1'
#
loop_
_entity.id
_entity.type
_entity.pdbx_description
1 polymer ?
#
loop_
_entity_poly.entity_id
_entity_poly.type
_entity_poly.pdbx_seq_one_letter_code
_entity_poly.pdbx_strand_id
1 'polypeptide(L)'
;QEQFRQAEISALMDTGYFIERAERLYGYPNFICDTGGSICEWVDGDDPGDPLLTELSRHCLLVYIEGSEAHTAELVRRFDRAPKPMAYQPEFLARMWEEYLRENKCKADEVDPDAFIRWTYARALAHRQPRYERMAKWGVRVSADEVAQATDAARFDALIATAIERRAD
;
A
#
# COMPACT_ATOMS: atom_id res chain seq x y z
N GLN A 1 2.26 -15.98 -6.39
CA GLN A 1 2.91 -14.87 -5.67
C GLN A 1 3.95 -14.19 -6.57
N GLU A 2 4.94 -14.89 -7.12
CA GLU A 2 5.95 -14.26 -7.99
C GLU A 2 5.36 -13.59 -9.26
N GLN A 3 4.44 -14.25 -9.97
CA GLN A 3 3.76 -13.64 -11.12
C GLN A 3 2.97 -12.37 -10.74
N PHE A 4 2.37 -12.36 -9.55
CA PHE A 4 1.65 -11.19 -9.05
C PHE A 4 2.62 -10.03 -8.77
N ARG A 5 3.74 -10.32 -8.10
CA ARG A 5 4.80 -9.34 -7.85
C ARG A 5 5.31 -8.73 -9.16
N GLN A 6 5.65 -9.56 -10.14
CA GLN A 6 6.15 -9.08 -11.43
C GLN A 6 5.11 -8.22 -12.16
N ALA A 7 3.85 -8.64 -12.14
CA ALA A 7 2.76 -7.87 -12.75
C ALA A 7 2.54 -6.52 -12.05
N GLU A 8 2.56 -6.48 -10.72
CA GLU A 8 2.38 -5.24 -9.96
C GLU A 8 3.55 -4.28 -10.16
N ILE A 9 4.80 -4.77 -10.11
CA ILE A 9 5.98 -3.93 -10.41
C ILE A 9 5.90 -3.39 -11.84
N SER A 10 5.58 -4.22 -12.83
CA SER A 10 5.48 -3.77 -14.23
C SER A 10 4.39 -2.72 -14.41
N ALA A 11 3.22 -2.91 -13.79
CA ALA A 11 2.12 -1.94 -13.84
C ALA A 11 2.50 -0.59 -13.22
N LEU A 12 3.27 -0.59 -12.12
CA LEU A 12 3.75 0.63 -11.50
C LEU A 12 4.84 1.31 -12.36
N MET A 13 5.74 0.54 -12.99
CA MET A 13 6.73 1.05 -13.94
C MET A 13 6.11 1.69 -15.19
N ASP A 14 4.90 1.27 -15.60
CA ASP A 14 4.16 1.87 -16.72
C ASP A 14 3.56 3.26 -16.39
N THR A 15 3.77 3.80 -15.17
CA THR A 15 3.20 5.09 -14.73
C THR A 15 3.54 6.23 -15.68
N GLY A 16 4.82 6.41 -16.05
CA GLY A 16 5.24 7.45 -16.99
C GLY A 16 4.61 7.30 -18.37
N TYR A 17 4.50 6.06 -18.85
CA TYR A 17 3.82 5.75 -20.11
C TYR A 17 2.32 6.09 -20.07
N PHE A 18 1.62 5.80 -18.97
CA PHE A 18 0.21 6.15 -18.83
C PHE A 18 -0.02 7.65 -18.74
N ILE A 19 0.88 8.40 -18.08
CA ILE A 19 0.85 9.87 -18.05
C ILE A 19 0.96 10.44 -19.47
N GLU A 20 2.01 10.08 -20.21
CA GLU A 20 2.23 10.57 -21.59
C GLU A 20 1.04 10.21 -22.50
N ARG A 21 0.54 8.98 -22.38
CA ARG A 21 -0.56 8.50 -23.20
C ARG A 21 -1.88 9.21 -22.86
N ALA A 22 -2.15 9.48 -21.59
CA ALA A 22 -3.36 10.20 -21.15
C ALA A 22 -3.37 11.64 -21.68
N GLU A 23 -2.22 12.32 -21.61
CA GLU A 23 -2.08 13.67 -22.18
C GLU A 23 -2.23 13.65 -23.70
N ARG A 24 -1.51 12.76 -24.40
CA ARG A 24 -1.52 12.69 -25.87
C ARG A 24 -2.89 12.35 -26.45
N LEU A 25 -3.63 11.42 -25.84
CA LEU A 25 -4.89 10.91 -26.40
C LEU A 25 -6.12 11.69 -25.93
N TYR A 26 -6.08 12.21 -24.70
CA TYR A 26 -7.26 12.79 -24.05
C TYR A 26 -7.03 14.21 -23.56
N GLY A 27 -5.80 14.73 -23.61
CA GLY A 27 -5.46 16.06 -23.10
C GLY A 27 -5.58 16.16 -21.59
N TYR A 28 -5.48 15.05 -20.84
CA TYR A 28 -5.55 15.07 -19.38
C TYR A 28 -4.23 15.58 -18.79
N PRO A 29 -4.22 16.75 -18.13
CA PRO A 29 -3.00 17.36 -17.63
C PRO A 29 -2.58 16.83 -16.25
N ASN A 30 -3.48 16.13 -15.56
CA ASN A 30 -3.29 15.67 -14.19
C ASN A 30 -3.47 14.15 -14.12
N PHE A 31 -2.63 13.50 -13.31
CA PHE A 31 -2.62 12.05 -13.14
C PHE A 31 -2.59 11.70 -11.64
N ILE A 32 -3.43 10.74 -11.25
CA ILE A 32 -3.47 10.18 -9.90
C ILE A 32 -3.42 8.67 -10.03
N CYS A 33 -2.52 8.03 -9.29
CA CYS A 33 -2.39 6.58 -9.23
C CYS A 33 -2.55 6.11 -7.78
N ASP A 34 -3.62 5.36 -7.52
CA ASP A 34 -3.74 4.59 -6.29
C ASP A 34 -2.96 3.28 -6.44
N THR A 35 -2.09 2.99 -5.48
CA THR A 35 -1.19 1.84 -5.54
C THR A 35 -1.74 0.69 -4.72
N GLY A 36 -1.42 -0.54 -5.11
CA GLY A 36 -1.72 -1.69 -4.27
C GLY A 36 -0.97 -1.60 -2.95
N GLY A 37 -1.62 -2.03 -1.86
CA GLY A 37 -1.02 -2.01 -0.53
C GLY A 37 0.21 -2.93 -0.38
N SER A 38 0.54 -3.71 -1.40
CA SER A 38 1.73 -4.55 -1.49
C SER A 38 2.96 -3.82 -2.02
N ILE A 39 2.85 -2.58 -2.52
CA ILE A 39 4.00 -1.80 -3.00
C ILE A 39 5.15 -1.75 -1.98
N CYS A 40 4.82 -1.62 -0.69
CA CYS A 40 5.81 -1.59 0.39
C CYS A 40 6.59 -2.91 0.58
N GLU A 41 6.14 -4.00 -0.04
CA GLU A 41 6.83 -5.30 -0.05
C GLU A 41 7.80 -5.42 -1.24
N TRP A 42 7.68 -4.57 -2.25
CA TRP A 42 8.45 -4.63 -3.51
C TRP A 42 9.56 -3.59 -3.61
N VAL A 43 9.58 -2.65 -2.68
CA VAL A 43 10.54 -1.56 -2.61
C VAL A 43 11.34 -1.62 -1.33
N ASP A 44 12.56 -1.10 -1.37
CA ASP A 44 13.30 -0.73 -0.18
C ASP A 44 13.18 0.79 0.04
N GLY A 45 12.30 1.17 0.96
CA GLY A 45 12.14 2.58 1.33
C GLY A 45 13.43 3.22 1.84
N ASP A 46 14.38 2.43 2.36
CA ASP A 46 15.66 2.92 2.86
C ASP A 46 16.76 3.10 1.82
N ASP A 47 16.65 2.43 0.66
CA ASP A 47 17.60 2.52 -0.44
C ASP A 47 17.30 3.74 -1.32
N PRO A 48 18.09 4.83 -1.29
CA PRO A 48 17.86 6.00 -2.15
C PRO A 48 17.99 5.69 -3.66
N GLY A 49 18.52 4.53 -4.03
CA GLY A 49 18.60 4.02 -5.39
C GLY A 49 17.50 3.03 -5.75
N ASP A 50 16.46 2.86 -4.92
CA ASP A 50 15.37 1.92 -5.21
C ASP A 50 14.76 2.27 -6.59
N PRO A 51 14.75 1.31 -7.55
CA PRO A 51 14.40 1.59 -8.94
C PRO A 51 12.94 2.00 -9.10
N LEU A 52 12.03 1.43 -8.30
CA LEU A 52 10.60 1.68 -8.43
C LEU A 52 10.23 3.01 -7.78
N LEU A 53 10.75 3.31 -6.59
CA LEU A 53 10.52 4.59 -5.93
C LEU A 53 11.18 5.75 -6.70
N THR A 54 12.36 5.52 -7.28
CA THR A 54 13.01 6.49 -8.17
C THR A 54 12.15 6.80 -9.39
N GLU A 55 11.60 5.78 -10.05
CA GLU A 55 10.76 5.98 -11.23
C GLU A 55 9.44 6.70 -10.87
N LEU A 56 8.75 6.25 -9.83
CA LEU A 56 7.49 6.85 -9.41
C LEU A 56 7.68 8.31 -8.96
N SER A 57 8.73 8.62 -8.20
CA SER A 57 8.97 9.98 -7.69
C SER A 57 9.42 10.98 -8.77
N ARG A 58 9.88 10.51 -9.94
CA ARG A 58 10.13 11.38 -11.10
C ARG A 58 8.85 11.93 -11.72
N HIS A 59 7.76 11.16 -11.63
CA HIS A 59 6.51 11.44 -12.31
C HIS A 59 5.39 11.91 -11.39
N CYS A 60 5.38 11.42 -10.15
CA CYS A 60 4.29 11.63 -9.20
C CYS A 60 4.83 12.09 -7.84
N LEU A 61 4.04 12.91 -7.16
CA LEU A 61 4.21 13.09 -5.71
C LEU A 61 3.73 11.83 -5.00
N LEU A 62 4.65 11.13 -4.32
CA LEU A 62 4.29 10.01 -3.46
C LEU A 62 3.56 10.54 -2.21
N VAL A 63 2.40 9.96 -1.91
CA VAL A 63 1.56 10.34 -0.77
C VAL A 63 1.37 9.12 0.13
N TYR A 64 1.97 9.14 1.31
CA TYR A 64 1.74 8.12 2.32
C TYR A 64 0.49 8.48 3.15
N ILE A 65 -0.53 7.62 3.08
CA ILE A 65 -1.73 7.71 3.91
C ILE A 65 -1.49 6.94 5.21
N GLU A 66 -1.25 7.67 6.28
CA GLU A 66 -1.01 7.14 7.62
C GLU A 66 -2.32 6.75 8.29
N GLY A 67 -2.44 5.47 8.66
CA GLY A 67 -3.57 4.97 9.43
C GLY A 67 -3.35 5.15 10.93
N SER A 68 -4.38 5.56 11.65
CA SER A 68 -4.42 5.48 13.11
C SER A 68 -4.70 4.03 13.58
N GLU A 69 -4.55 3.77 14.88
CA GLU A 69 -4.98 2.48 15.47
C GLU A 69 -6.47 2.22 15.23
N ALA A 70 -7.31 3.26 15.33
CA ALA A 70 -8.74 3.17 15.04
C ALA A 70 -9.00 2.84 13.56
N HIS A 71 -8.25 3.45 12.64
CA HIS A 71 -8.31 3.13 11.22
C HIS A 71 -7.91 1.69 10.95
N THR A 72 -6.83 1.21 11.59
CA THR A 72 -6.36 -0.18 11.47
C THR A 72 -7.41 -1.17 11.96
N ALA A 73 -8.06 -0.89 13.09
CA ALA A 73 -9.16 -1.72 13.60
C ALA A 73 -10.35 -1.77 12.63
N GLU A 74 -10.69 -0.64 12.00
CA GLU A 74 -11.73 -0.58 10.97
C GLU A 74 -11.35 -1.38 9.71
N LEU A 75 -10.08 -1.33 9.27
CA LEU A 75 -9.58 -2.15 8.16
C LEU A 75 -9.72 -3.65 8.46
N VAL A 76 -9.34 -4.08 9.67
CA VAL A 76 -9.51 -5.48 10.11
C VAL A 76 -10.98 -5.87 10.10
N ARG A 77 -11.86 -5.05 10.67
CA ARG A 77 -13.31 -5.31 10.68
C ARG A 77 -13.90 -5.45 9.28
N ARG A 78 -13.47 -4.59 8.34
CA ARG A 78 -13.91 -4.64 6.94
C ARG A 78 -13.42 -5.89 6.23
N PHE A 79 -12.17 -6.27 6.47
CA PHE A 79 -11.58 -7.48 5.92
C PHE A 79 -12.28 -8.74 6.45
N ASP A 80 -12.59 -8.77 7.75
CA ASP A 80 -13.40 -9.85 8.32
C ASP A 80 -14.80 -9.92 7.69
N ARG A 81 -15.43 -8.80 7.35
CA ARG A 81 -16.74 -8.88 6.70
C ARG A 81 -16.66 -9.45 5.27
N ALA A 82 -15.58 -9.17 4.55
CA ALA A 82 -15.41 -9.55 3.15
C ALA A 82 -13.92 -9.77 2.85
N PRO A 83 -13.36 -10.96 3.14
CA PRO A 83 -11.97 -11.24 2.87
C PRO A 83 -11.72 -11.18 1.36
N LYS A 84 -10.61 -10.55 0.98
CA LYS A 84 -10.18 -10.46 -0.42
C LYS A 84 -8.79 -11.08 -0.56
N PRO A 85 -8.44 -11.60 -1.77
CA PRO A 85 -7.09 -12.08 -2.02
C PRO A 85 -6.05 -10.99 -1.72
N MET A 86 -4.97 -11.38 -1.05
CA MET A 86 -3.87 -10.50 -0.68
C MET A 86 -2.56 -11.13 -1.17
N ALA A 87 -1.67 -10.31 -1.70
CA ALA A 87 -0.29 -10.70 -1.90
C ALA A 87 0.48 -10.54 -0.59
N TYR A 88 1.39 -11.47 -0.34
CA TYR A 88 2.25 -11.48 0.82
C TYR A 88 3.66 -11.82 0.37
N GLN A 89 4.64 -11.20 1.03
CA GLN A 89 6.02 -11.64 0.97
C GLN A 89 6.10 -13.14 1.31
N PRO A 90 6.75 -13.98 0.47
CA PRO A 90 6.80 -15.43 0.67
C PRO A 90 7.29 -15.84 2.06
N GLU A 91 8.32 -15.18 2.58
CA GLU A 91 8.89 -15.47 3.90
C GLU A 91 7.92 -15.08 5.03
N PHE A 92 7.18 -13.97 4.86
CA PHE A 92 6.14 -13.60 5.81
C PHE A 92 5.03 -14.65 5.84
N LEU A 93 4.51 -15.04 4.67
CA LEU A 93 3.43 -16.01 4.56
C LEU A 93 3.82 -17.38 5.14
N ALA A 94 5.04 -17.84 4.87
CA ALA A 94 5.55 -19.11 5.42
C ALA A 94 5.61 -19.10 6.95
N ARG A 95 6.11 -18.01 7.56
CA ARG A 95 6.13 -17.88 9.03
C ARG A 95 4.72 -17.85 9.62
N MET A 96 3.81 -17.09 9.00
CA MET A 96 2.42 -16.99 9.45
C MET A 96 1.70 -18.34 9.37
N TRP A 97 2.00 -19.13 8.34
CA TRP A 97 1.47 -20.48 8.19
C TRP A 97 1.92 -21.41 9.32
N GLU A 98 3.21 -21.46 9.60
CA GLU A 98 3.76 -22.27 10.70
C GLU A 98 3.21 -21.85 12.08
N GLU A 99 3.13 -20.53 12.32
CA GLU A 99 2.57 -19.98 13.55
C GLU A 99 1.09 -20.33 13.71
N TYR A 100 0.29 -20.21 12.64
CA TYR A 100 -1.13 -20.53 12.67
C TYR A 100 -1.37 -22.00 13.01
N LEU A 101 -0.68 -22.93 12.36
CA LEU A 101 -0.80 -24.37 12.64
C LEU A 101 -0.44 -24.68 14.10
N ARG A 102 0.62 -24.06 14.61
CA ARG A 102 1.07 -24.26 15.99
C ARG A 102 0.07 -23.71 17.02
N GLU A 103 -0.43 -22.49 16.81
CA GLU A 103 -1.37 -21.83 17.73
C GLU A 103 -2.74 -22.52 17.75
N ASN A 104 -3.22 -22.94 16.58
CA ASN A 104 -4.54 -23.57 16.44
C ASN A 104 -4.50 -25.10 16.63
N LYS A 105 -3.30 -25.68 16.79
CA LYS A 105 -3.07 -27.12 16.99
C LYS A 105 -3.74 -27.97 15.92
N CYS A 106 -3.68 -27.51 14.67
CA CYS A 106 -4.27 -28.17 13.50
C CYS A 106 -3.19 -28.55 12.48
N LYS A 107 -3.54 -29.45 11.57
CA LYS A 107 -2.75 -29.82 10.40
C LYS A 107 -3.15 -28.99 9.19
N ALA A 108 -2.30 -28.98 8.18
CA ALA A 108 -2.48 -28.22 6.95
C ALA A 108 -3.82 -28.50 6.24
N ASP A 109 -4.28 -29.75 6.26
CA ASP A 109 -5.53 -30.23 5.66
C ASP A 109 -6.79 -29.90 6.49
N GLU A 110 -6.61 -29.41 7.72
CA GLU A 110 -7.69 -29.01 8.63
C GLU A 110 -7.90 -27.48 8.64
N VAL A 111 -7.05 -26.72 7.95
CA VAL A 111 -7.11 -25.26 7.94
C VAL A 111 -8.29 -24.78 7.10
N ASP A 112 -9.15 -23.95 7.70
CA ASP A 112 -10.07 -23.09 6.97
C ASP A 112 -9.29 -21.90 6.36
N PRO A 113 -9.22 -21.77 5.02
CA PRO A 113 -8.52 -20.67 4.37
C PRO A 113 -9.04 -19.29 4.77
N ASP A 114 -10.35 -19.15 5.02
CA ASP A 114 -10.95 -17.88 5.41
C ASP A 114 -10.54 -17.52 6.85
N ALA A 115 -10.52 -18.49 7.75
CA ALA A 115 -10.04 -18.29 9.12
C ALA A 115 -8.54 -17.92 9.14
N PHE A 116 -7.74 -18.59 8.32
CA PHE A 116 -6.31 -18.28 8.20
C PHE A 116 -6.08 -16.86 7.69
N ILE A 117 -6.72 -16.46 6.58
CA ILE A 117 -6.46 -15.15 5.98
C ILE A 117 -6.90 -13.99 6.88
N ARG A 118 -7.99 -14.16 7.64
CA ARG A 118 -8.44 -13.20 8.67
C ARG A 118 -7.41 -13.07 9.79
N TRP A 119 -6.94 -14.20 10.32
CA TRP A 119 -5.92 -14.24 11.37
C TRP A 119 -4.60 -13.62 10.93
N THR A 120 -4.22 -13.81 9.67
CA THR A 120 -2.99 -13.27 9.07
C THR A 120 -3.11 -11.78 8.74
N TYR A 121 -4.30 -11.28 8.41
CA TYR A 121 -4.48 -9.91 7.92
C TYR A 121 -4.03 -8.83 8.92
N ALA A 122 -4.45 -8.91 10.18
CA ALA A 122 -4.01 -7.95 11.20
C ALA A 122 -2.48 -7.95 11.38
N ARG A 123 -1.87 -9.14 11.32
CA ARG A 123 -0.40 -9.30 11.38
C ARG A 123 0.28 -8.74 10.14
N ALA A 124 -0.35 -8.85 8.98
CA ALA A 124 0.15 -8.28 7.74
C ALA A 124 0.13 -6.74 7.78
N LEU A 125 -0.91 -6.12 8.34
CA LEU A 125 -0.94 -4.67 8.55
C LEU A 125 0.21 -4.22 9.46
N ALA A 126 0.39 -4.88 10.60
CA ALA A 126 1.51 -4.59 11.52
C ALA A 126 2.88 -4.81 10.86
N HIS A 127 3.01 -5.80 9.99
CA HIS A 127 4.23 -6.07 9.23
C HIS A 127 4.54 -5.00 8.18
N ARG A 128 3.50 -4.42 7.56
CA ARG A 128 3.63 -3.39 6.52
C ARG A 128 3.87 -1.99 7.07
N GLN A 129 3.33 -1.68 8.25
CA GLN A 129 3.49 -0.36 8.88
C GLN A 129 4.94 0.17 8.88
N PRO A 130 5.95 -0.57 9.40
CA PRO A 130 7.33 -0.08 9.41
C PRO A 130 7.98 0.00 8.01
N ARG A 131 7.38 -0.62 6.98
CA ARG A 131 7.86 -0.50 5.58
C ARG A 131 7.32 0.78 4.95
N TYR A 132 6.04 1.08 5.16
CA TYR A 132 5.46 2.35 4.76
C TYR A 132 6.13 3.55 5.43
N GLU A 133 6.49 3.43 6.71
CA GLU A 133 7.23 4.49 7.41
C GLU A 133 8.58 4.79 6.75
N ARG A 134 9.31 3.77 6.27
CA ARG A 134 10.57 3.97 5.53
C ARG A 134 10.36 4.65 4.18
N MET A 135 9.22 4.39 3.54
CA MET A 135 8.84 5.05 2.28
C MET A 135 8.44 6.52 2.47
N ALA A 136 8.03 6.93 3.67
CA ALA A 136 7.48 8.27 3.91
C ALA A 136 8.43 9.41 3.49
N LYS A 137 9.75 9.20 3.56
CA LYS A 137 10.77 10.19 3.15
C LYS A 137 10.82 10.48 1.66
N TRP A 138 10.23 9.61 0.83
CA TRP A 138 10.16 9.78 -0.62
C TRP A 138 9.07 10.78 -1.05
N GLY A 139 8.14 11.12 -0.16
CA GLY A 139 6.93 11.85 -0.47
C GLY A 139 6.45 12.73 0.68
N VAL A 140 5.13 12.94 0.72
CA VAL A 140 4.45 13.64 1.82
C VAL A 140 3.59 12.67 2.62
N ARG A 141 3.24 13.06 3.84
CA ARG A 141 2.36 12.29 4.74
C ARG A 141 1.04 13.00 4.93
N VAL A 142 -0.04 12.23 4.89
CA VAL A 142 -1.40 12.65 5.25
C VAL A 142 -2.02 11.56 6.13
N SER A 143 -2.89 11.93 7.06
CA SER A 143 -3.64 10.95 7.85
C SER A 143 -4.86 10.43 7.09
N ALA A 144 -5.29 9.21 7.41
CA ALA A 144 -6.52 8.64 6.86
C ALA A 144 -7.77 9.50 7.18
N ASP A 145 -7.77 10.18 8.34
CA ASP A 145 -8.86 11.08 8.73
C ASP A 145 -8.87 12.34 7.86
N GLU A 146 -7.72 12.94 7.56
CA GLU A 146 -7.62 14.06 6.62
C GLU A 146 -8.11 13.68 5.22
N VAL A 147 -7.72 12.49 4.73
CA VAL A 147 -8.19 11.98 3.43
C VAL A 147 -9.71 11.78 3.44
N ALA A 148 -10.30 11.30 4.54
CA ALA A 148 -11.75 11.14 4.65
C ALA A 148 -12.52 12.46 4.60
N GLN A 149 -11.89 13.59 4.97
CA GLN A 149 -12.48 14.93 4.87
C GLN A 149 -12.34 15.55 3.47
N ALA A 150 -11.43 15.03 2.63
CA ALA A 150 -11.22 15.47 1.25
C ALA A 150 -12.30 14.94 0.30
N THR A 151 -13.54 15.39 0.52
CA THR A 151 -14.74 14.91 -0.19
C THR A 151 -14.94 15.52 -1.58
N ASP A 152 -14.10 16.47 -1.97
CA ASP A 152 -14.12 17.14 -3.26
C ASP A 152 -12.70 17.53 -3.69
N ALA A 153 -12.55 17.93 -4.95
CA ALA A 153 -11.25 18.26 -5.53
C ALA A 153 -10.56 19.42 -4.79
N ALA A 154 -11.29 20.47 -4.41
CA ALA A 154 -10.70 21.63 -3.76
C ALA A 154 -10.12 21.28 -2.38
N ARG A 155 -10.82 20.43 -1.62
CA ARG A 155 -10.33 19.93 -0.33
C ARG A 155 -9.15 18.97 -0.48
N PHE A 156 -9.16 18.14 -1.53
CA PHE A 156 -8.01 17.29 -1.84
C PHE A 156 -6.78 18.12 -2.18
N ASP A 157 -6.92 19.12 -3.06
CA ASP A 157 -5.82 20.02 -3.44
C ASP A 157 -5.26 20.76 -2.21
N ALA A 158 -6.14 21.26 -1.33
CA ALA A 158 -5.74 21.92 -0.08
C ALA A 158 -4.98 20.97 0.86
N LEU A 159 -5.45 19.72 1.01
CA LEU A 159 -4.76 18.70 1.82
C LEU A 159 -3.35 18.43 1.30
N ILE A 160 -3.21 18.23 -0.01
CA ILE A 160 -1.89 17.97 -0.62
C ILE A 160 -0.98 19.19 -0.49
N ALA A 161 -1.49 20.40 -0.71
CA ALA A 161 -0.71 21.63 -0.52
C ALA A 161 -0.18 21.75 0.92
N THR A 162 -1.04 21.56 1.92
CA THR A 162 -0.63 21.55 3.33
C THR A 162 0.40 20.44 3.63
N ALA A 163 0.26 19.26 3.03
CA ALA A 163 1.21 18.16 3.23
C ALA A 163 2.60 18.47 2.63
N ILE A 164 2.65 19.19 1.50
CA ILE A 164 3.90 19.68 0.90
C ILE A 164 4.55 20.73 1.80
N GLU A 165 3.76 21.70 2.30
CA GLU A 165 4.25 22.74 3.21
C GLU A 165 4.88 22.13 4.47
N ARG A 166 4.20 21.15 5.11
CA ARG A 166 4.72 20.45 6.30
C ARG A 166 6.06 19.73 6.09
N ARG A 167 6.38 19.35 4.85
CA ARG A 167 7.64 18.65 4.52
C ARG A 167 8.80 19.63 4.31
N ALA A 168 8.50 20.87 3.93
CA ALA A 168 9.50 21.88 3.67
C ALA A 168 10.14 22.45 4.96
N ASP A 169 9.46 22.26 6.10
CA ASP A 169 9.91 22.58 7.45
C ASP A 169 10.75 21.43 8.07
#